data_AF-A0A516SK30-F1
#
_entry.id   AF-A0A516SK30-F1
#
_cell.length_a   1.000
_cell.length_b   1.000
_cell.length_c   1.000
_cell.angle_alpha   90.00
_cell.angle_beta   90.00
_cell.angle_gamma   90.00
#
_symmetry.space_group_name_H-M   'P 1'
#
loop_
_entity.id
_entity.type
_entity.pdbx_description
1 polymer ?
#
loop_
_entity_poly.entity_id
_entity_poly.type
_entity_poly.pdbx_seq_one_letter_code
_entity_poly.pdbx_strand_id
1 'polypeptide(L)'
;MHDANWSNGLLIARFAEFYEEVALCKQAIADGRLALLFGGALPAQANAHDLATLVSGRLAQKLQAQSREVQATGTEAEQRAYRVAQFTMAALADEIFILEVNWPAGEHWLSHLLEQALFRRHQAGRMFFELLADLLRGRGRGQLQLELAAVFLLALQLGFKGEYRGRLGQSALAEYRQRLLRFIAARRPSEELAAPAFPQAAAYTLSDADDRRLAPLTPWYKAVGLGLLAYLLISSAVWFKALLPLTALLGTLMGSPPG
;
A
#
# COMPACT_ATOMS: atom_id res chain seq x y z
N MET A 1 -33.80 -16.78 -7.77
CA MET A 1 -32.43 -16.64 -8.29
C MET A 1 -32.22 -15.19 -8.67
N HIS A 2 -31.59 -14.41 -7.80
CA HIS A 2 -30.97 -13.14 -8.15
C HIS A 2 -29.48 -13.42 -8.01
N ASP A 3 -28.77 -13.54 -9.12
CA ASP A 3 -27.32 -13.57 -9.11
C ASP A 3 -26.87 -12.34 -8.33
N ALA A 4 -26.14 -12.55 -7.23
CA ALA A 4 -25.52 -11.46 -6.51
C ALA A 4 -24.46 -10.86 -7.44
N ASN A 5 -24.88 -9.90 -8.26
CA ASN A 5 -24.03 -9.18 -9.19
C ASN A 5 -23.14 -8.24 -8.37
N TRP A 6 -22.12 -8.81 -7.72
CA TRP A 6 -21.20 -8.09 -6.82
C TRP A 6 -20.46 -6.95 -7.55
N SER A 7 -20.32 -7.04 -8.88
CA SER A 7 -19.80 -5.97 -9.74
C SER A 7 -20.70 -4.74 -9.86
N ASN A 8 -21.96 -4.82 -9.41
CA ASN A 8 -22.91 -3.70 -9.39
C ASN A 8 -23.17 -3.14 -7.98
N GLY A 9 -22.42 -3.58 -6.96
CA GLY A 9 -22.56 -3.06 -5.60
C GLY A 9 -22.06 -1.62 -5.51
N LEU A 10 -22.91 -0.70 -5.04
CA LEU A 10 -22.61 0.73 -4.91
C LEU A 10 -21.25 0.98 -4.22
N LEU A 11 -21.00 0.36 -3.06
CA LEU A 11 -19.81 0.68 -2.26
C LEU A 11 -18.56 0.05 -2.86
N ILE A 12 -18.68 -1.14 -3.43
CA ILE A 12 -17.57 -1.84 -4.09
C ILE A 12 -17.14 -1.08 -5.34
N ALA A 13 -18.10 -0.61 -6.14
CA ALA A 13 -17.83 0.22 -7.31
C ALA A 13 -17.12 1.53 -6.93
N ARG A 14 -17.62 2.25 -5.92
CA ARG A 14 -16.96 3.49 -5.44
C ARG A 14 -15.56 3.24 -4.89
N PHE A 15 -15.36 2.13 -4.20
CA PHE A 15 -14.05 1.70 -3.73
C PHE A 15 -13.08 1.45 -4.89
N ALA A 16 -13.51 0.70 -5.90
CA ALA A 16 -12.69 0.40 -7.08
C ALA A 16 -12.31 1.69 -7.83
N GLU A 17 -13.29 2.56 -8.11
CA GLU A 17 -13.07 3.86 -8.77
C GLU A 17 -12.09 4.77 -8.01
N PHE A 18 -12.14 4.76 -6.68
CA PHE A 18 -11.20 5.54 -5.87
C PHE A 18 -9.82 4.90 -5.83
N TYR A 19 -9.74 3.57 -5.69
CA TYR A 19 -8.47 2.87 -5.67
C TYR A 19 -7.74 2.95 -7.02
N GLU A 20 -8.48 3.03 -8.13
CA GLU A 20 -7.91 3.34 -9.44
C GLU A 20 -7.18 4.70 -9.43
N GLU A 21 -7.78 5.75 -8.85
CA GLU A 21 -7.11 7.05 -8.70
C GLU A 21 -5.86 6.98 -7.81
N VAL A 22 -5.92 6.19 -6.72
CA VAL A 22 -4.74 5.92 -5.88
C VAL A 22 -3.65 5.23 -6.71
N ALA A 23 -3.99 4.20 -7.49
CA ALA A 23 -3.06 3.47 -8.33
C ALA A 23 -2.44 4.35 -9.42
N LEU A 24 -3.23 5.22 -10.07
CA LEU A 24 -2.74 6.20 -11.03
C LEU A 24 -1.72 7.15 -10.39
N CYS A 25 -1.98 7.65 -9.18
CA CYS A 25 -1.03 8.47 -8.45
C CYS A 25 0.26 7.70 -8.11
N LYS A 26 0.14 6.47 -7.61
CA LYS A 26 1.30 5.59 -7.30
C LYS A 26 2.16 5.37 -8.54
N GLN A 27 1.55 5.08 -9.68
CA GLN A 27 2.24 4.84 -10.93
C GLN A 27 2.91 6.12 -11.46
N ALA A 28 2.21 7.26 -11.44
CA ALA A 28 2.78 8.54 -11.85
C ALA A 28 3.98 8.95 -10.99
N ILE A 29 3.95 8.65 -9.69
CA ILE A 29 5.08 8.85 -8.78
C ILE A 29 6.24 7.94 -9.15
N ALA A 30 6.00 6.64 -9.31
CA ALA A 30 7.02 5.65 -9.64
C ALA A 30 7.72 5.96 -10.98
N ASP A 31 6.95 6.44 -11.97
CA ASP A 31 7.46 6.81 -13.30
C ASP A 31 8.11 8.20 -13.34
N GLY A 32 8.07 8.98 -12.26
CA GLY A 32 8.50 10.39 -12.26
C GLY A 32 7.65 11.30 -13.16
N ARG A 33 6.41 10.90 -13.44
CA ARG A 33 5.47 11.55 -14.37
C ARG A 33 4.32 12.29 -13.68
N LEU A 34 4.47 12.61 -12.40
CA LEU A 34 3.44 13.32 -11.64
C LEU A 34 2.96 14.59 -12.36
N ALA A 35 3.88 15.32 -13.01
CA ALA A 35 3.56 16.52 -13.81
C ALA A 35 2.46 16.30 -14.85
N LEU A 36 2.51 15.17 -15.55
CA LEU A 36 1.58 14.83 -16.62
C LEU A 36 0.18 14.53 -16.08
N LEU A 37 0.11 13.87 -14.92
CA LEU A 37 -1.16 13.57 -14.25
C LEU A 37 -1.92 14.86 -13.85
N PHE A 38 -1.17 15.93 -13.57
CA PHE A 38 -1.71 17.25 -13.23
C PHE A 38 -1.70 18.23 -14.42
N GLY A 39 -1.57 17.75 -15.66
CA GLY A 39 -1.65 18.59 -16.85
C GLY A 39 -0.56 19.68 -16.93
N GLY A 40 0.61 19.45 -16.33
CA GLY A 40 1.68 20.44 -16.23
C GLY A 40 1.49 21.50 -15.15
N ALA A 41 0.46 21.41 -14.31
CA ALA A 41 0.19 22.36 -13.24
C ALA A 41 1.15 22.26 -12.03
N LEU A 42 2.25 21.51 -12.16
CA LEU A 42 3.29 21.53 -11.13
C LEU A 42 4.03 22.87 -11.18
N PRO A 43 4.23 23.53 -10.02
CA PRO A 43 5.14 24.67 -9.96
C PRO A 43 6.51 24.28 -10.53
N ALA A 44 7.17 25.22 -11.22
CA ALA A 44 8.48 24.99 -11.85
C ALA A 44 9.56 24.46 -10.89
N GLN A 45 9.36 24.64 -9.58
CA GLN A 45 10.15 24.06 -8.49
C GLN A 45 9.22 23.49 -7.41
N ALA A 46 8.32 22.57 -7.78
CA ALA A 46 7.43 21.92 -6.84
C ALA A 46 8.24 21.23 -5.73
N ASN A 47 8.13 21.74 -4.51
CA ASN A 47 8.77 21.14 -3.35
C ASN A 47 7.94 19.94 -2.87
N ALA A 48 8.49 19.15 -1.94
CA ALA A 48 7.80 17.97 -1.42
C ALA A 48 6.44 18.28 -0.76
N HIS A 49 6.27 19.46 -0.15
CA HIS A 49 4.99 19.88 0.41
C HIS A 49 3.93 20.16 -0.68
N ASP A 50 4.33 20.79 -1.79
CA ASP A 50 3.44 21.06 -2.92
C ASP A 50 2.97 19.74 -3.56
N LEU A 51 3.86 18.76 -3.70
CA LEU A 51 3.52 17.44 -4.22
C LEU A 51 2.52 16.71 -3.31
N ALA A 52 2.73 16.72 -1.99
CA ALA A 52 1.77 16.17 -1.03
C ALA A 52 0.40 16.85 -1.16
N THR A 53 0.39 18.17 -1.23
CA THR A 53 -0.84 18.98 -1.37
C THR A 53 -1.60 18.62 -2.63
N LEU A 54 -0.92 18.47 -3.76
CA LEU A 54 -1.54 18.15 -5.05
C LEU A 54 -2.14 16.74 -5.08
N VAL A 55 -1.39 15.74 -4.62
CA VAL A 55 -1.86 14.35 -4.59
C VAL A 55 -3.01 14.19 -3.58
N SER A 56 -2.86 14.72 -2.37
CA SER A 56 -3.94 14.72 -1.37
C SER A 56 -5.17 15.46 -1.88
N GLY A 57 -4.99 16.64 -2.48
CA GLY A 57 -6.07 17.42 -3.08
C GLY A 57 -6.85 16.66 -4.15
N ARG A 58 -6.15 15.96 -5.06
CA ARG A 58 -6.79 15.13 -6.10
C ARG A 58 -7.64 14.01 -5.50
N LEU A 59 -7.07 13.27 -4.56
CA LEU A 59 -7.76 12.14 -3.92
C LEU A 59 -8.95 12.61 -3.06
N ALA A 60 -8.78 13.71 -2.32
CA ALA A 60 -9.84 14.34 -1.56
C ALA A 60 -10.99 14.81 -2.47
N GLN A 61 -10.67 15.44 -3.62
CA GLN A 61 -11.67 15.84 -4.61
C GLN A 61 -12.46 14.65 -5.16
N LYS A 62 -11.79 13.53 -5.48
CA LYS A 62 -12.46 12.29 -5.92
C LYS A 62 -13.46 11.79 -4.87
N LEU A 63 -13.03 11.68 -3.60
CA LEU A 63 -13.90 11.22 -2.51
C LEU A 63 -15.05 12.19 -2.23
N GLN A 64 -14.82 13.50 -2.34
CA GLN A 64 -15.86 14.51 -2.21
C GLN A 64 -16.88 14.46 -3.35
N ALA A 65 -16.43 14.26 -4.59
CA ALA A 65 -17.30 14.10 -5.74
C ALA A 65 -18.23 12.88 -5.58
N GLN A 66 -17.66 11.71 -5.27
CA GLN A 66 -18.44 10.50 -4.98
C GLN A 66 -19.41 10.71 -3.81
N SER A 67 -19.00 11.43 -2.76
CA SER A 67 -19.90 11.76 -1.63
C SER A 67 -21.08 12.63 -2.03
N ARG A 68 -20.87 13.63 -2.91
CA ARG A 68 -21.95 14.50 -3.41
C ARG A 68 -22.92 13.71 -4.26
N GLU A 69 -22.42 12.82 -5.12
CA GLU A 69 -23.24 11.95 -5.95
C GLU A 69 -24.14 11.03 -5.09
N VAL A 70 -23.56 10.35 -4.10
CA VAL A 70 -24.33 9.47 -3.21
C VAL A 70 -25.33 10.25 -2.34
N GLN A 71 -25.00 11.48 -1.93
CA GLN A 71 -25.94 12.34 -1.20
C GLN A 71 -27.12 12.79 -2.08
N ALA A 72 -26.90 12.97 -3.38
CA ALA A 72 -27.93 13.43 -4.31
C ALA A 72 -28.91 12.31 -4.71
N THR A 73 -28.44 11.06 -4.82
CA THR A 73 -29.23 9.96 -5.39
C THR A 73 -29.52 8.81 -4.44
N GLY A 74 -28.72 8.64 -3.38
CA GLY A 74 -28.81 7.51 -2.47
C GLY A 74 -29.81 7.70 -1.33
N THR A 75 -30.36 6.59 -0.86
CA THR A 75 -31.14 6.51 0.38
C THR A 75 -30.29 6.86 1.60
N GLU A 76 -30.91 7.22 2.73
CA GLU A 76 -30.16 7.51 3.95
C GLU A 76 -29.27 6.33 4.40
N ALA A 77 -29.72 5.09 4.17
CA ALA A 77 -28.95 3.90 4.51
C ALA A 77 -27.69 3.79 3.65
N GLU A 78 -27.81 4.05 2.35
CA GLU A 78 -26.67 4.09 1.41
C GLU A 78 -25.71 5.23 1.75
N GLN A 79 -26.23 6.42 2.09
CA GLN A 79 -25.41 7.56 2.49
C GLN A 79 -24.61 7.26 3.78
N ARG A 80 -25.26 6.65 4.78
CA ARG A 80 -24.58 6.23 6.03
C ARG A 80 -23.53 5.16 5.75
N ALA A 81 -23.84 4.15 4.94
CA ALA A 81 -22.91 3.10 4.57
C ALA A 81 -21.72 3.66 3.76
N TYR A 82 -21.99 4.53 2.79
CA TYR A 82 -20.96 5.20 2.00
C TYR A 82 -20.03 6.03 2.87
N ARG A 83 -20.53 6.74 3.89
CA ARG A 83 -19.66 7.50 4.81
C ARG A 83 -18.62 6.60 5.51
N VAL A 84 -18.99 5.37 5.88
CA VAL A 84 -18.07 4.37 6.45
C VAL A 84 -17.08 3.88 5.40
N ALA A 85 -17.54 3.58 4.19
CA ALA A 85 -16.67 3.19 3.08
C ALA A 85 -15.68 4.30 2.70
N GLN A 86 -16.13 5.55 2.64
CA GLN A 86 -15.32 6.75 2.37
C GLN A 86 -14.23 6.95 3.41
N PHE A 87 -14.55 6.76 4.69
CA PHE A 87 -13.56 6.77 5.75
C PHE A 87 -12.51 5.68 5.57
N THR A 88 -12.96 4.47 5.25
CA THR A 88 -12.09 3.31 4.99
C THR A 88 -11.14 3.57 3.82
N MET A 89 -11.64 4.17 2.74
CA MET A 89 -10.86 4.58 1.57
C MET A 89 -9.79 5.63 1.92
N ALA A 90 -10.17 6.68 2.66
CA ALA A 90 -9.24 7.72 3.11
C ALA A 90 -8.14 7.14 4.00
N ALA A 91 -8.50 6.33 5.00
CA ALA A 91 -7.57 5.67 5.91
C ALA A 91 -6.58 4.75 5.18
N LEU A 92 -7.06 3.97 4.20
CA LEU A 92 -6.22 3.11 3.36
C LEU A 92 -5.23 3.94 2.54
N ALA A 93 -5.70 4.97 1.85
CA ALA A 93 -4.85 5.83 1.05
C ALA A 93 -3.79 6.53 1.90
N ASP A 94 -4.16 7.07 3.06
CA ASP A 94 -3.20 7.68 3.99
C ASP A 94 -2.10 6.70 4.38
N GLU A 95 -2.44 5.46 4.75
CA GLU A 95 -1.43 4.46 5.09
C GLU A 95 -0.53 4.08 3.91
N ILE A 96 -1.09 3.96 2.69
CA ILE A 96 -0.33 3.69 1.47
C ILE A 96 0.71 4.79 1.20
N PHE A 97 0.31 6.06 1.23
CA PHE A 97 1.20 7.18 0.90
C PHE A 97 2.25 7.46 1.98
N ILE A 98 1.99 7.06 3.23
CA ILE A 98 2.94 7.15 4.33
C ILE A 98 3.92 5.98 4.34
N LEU A 99 3.46 4.74 4.11
CA LEU A 99 4.25 3.53 4.40
C LEU A 99 4.69 2.74 3.18
N GLU A 100 3.96 2.80 2.07
CA GLU A 100 4.22 1.93 0.91
C GLU A 100 4.89 2.67 -0.25
N VAL A 101 4.49 3.92 -0.49
CA VAL A 101 5.02 4.71 -1.60
C VAL A 101 6.36 5.30 -1.19
N ASN A 102 7.42 5.00 -1.95
CA ASN A 102 8.71 5.65 -1.78
C ASN A 102 8.77 6.91 -2.64
N TRP A 103 8.59 8.08 -2.03
CA TRP A 103 8.50 9.35 -2.75
C TRP A 103 8.91 10.54 -1.86
N PRO A 104 9.35 11.67 -2.46
CA PRO A 104 9.90 12.80 -1.71
C PRO A 104 8.95 13.45 -0.71
N ALA A 105 7.64 13.27 -0.90
CA ALA A 105 6.60 13.95 -0.13
C ALA A 105 5.94 13.06 0.95
N GLY A 106 6.43 11.85 1.17
CA GLY A 106 5.88 10.94 2.19
C GLY A 106 5.86 11.55 3.59
N GLU A 107 6.95 12.20 4.02
CA GLU A 107 7.02 12.86 5.33
C GLU A 107 6.07 14.07 5.44
N HIS A 108 5.84 14.77 4.32
CA HIS A 108 4.91 15.90 4.28
C HIS A 108 3.44 15.45 4.22
N TRP A 109 3.17 14.18 3.91
CA TRP A 109 1.82 13.63 3.87
C TRP A 109 1.12 13.71 5.23
N LEU A 110 1.86 13.64 6.33
CA LEU A 110 1.31 13.75 7.69
C LEU A 110 0.56 15.07 7.94
N SER A 111 0.91 16.14 7.21
CA SER A 111 0.23 17.43 7.27
C SER A 111 -0.97 17.53 6.32
N HIS A 112 -1.18 16.53 5.46
CA HIS A 112 -2.14 16.53 4.36
C HIS A 112 -2.99 15.25 4.34
N LEU A 113 -3.22 14.64 5.50
CA LEU A 113 -4.01 13.40 5.63
C LEU A 113 -5.43 13.58 5.10
N LEU A 114 -5.88 12.62 4.30
CA LEU A 114 -7.26 12.56 3.80
C LEU A 114 -8.25 12.41 4.94
N GLU A 115 -7.94 11.61 5.97
CA GLU A 115 -8.79 11.46 7.14
C GLU A 115 -9.02 12.78 7.88
N GLN A 116 -7.97 13.62 7.96
CA GLN A 116 -8.05 14.92 8.61
C GLN A 116 -8.85 15.91 7.75
N ALA A 117 -8.56 15.96 6.45
CA ALA A 117 -9.23 16.84 5.51
C ALA A 117 -10.74 16.56 5.41
N LEU A 118 -11.14 15.28 5.43
CA LEU A 118 -12.53 14.88 5.19
C LEU A 118 -13.34 14.67 6.49
N PHE A 119 -12.72 14.16 7.55
CA PHE A 119 -13.41 13.75 8.77
C PHE A 119 -12.96 14.50 10.03
N ARG A 120 -11.92 15.36 9.93
CA ARG A 120 -11.33 16.08 11.06
C ARG A 120 -10.88 15.15 12.20
N ARG A 121 -10.30 14.00 11.85
CA ARG A 121 -9.78 13.00 12.80
C ARG A 121 -8.34 12.62 12.42
N HIS A 122 -7.60 12.12 13.42
CA HIS A 122 -6.19 11.71 13.31
C HIS A 122 -5.95 10.26 13.81
N GLN A 123 -7.00 9.43 13.84
CA GLN A 123 -6.95 8.10 14.47
C GLN A 123 -7.59 7.03 13.57
N ALA A 124 -7.35 7.11 12.26
CA ALA A 124 -7.81 6.14 11.27
C ALA A 124 -7.47 4.70 11.64
N GLY A 125 -6.24 4.48 12.11
CA GLY A 125 -5.72 3.13 12.40
C GLY A 125 -6.54 2.34 13.42
N ARG A 126 -7.13 3.00 14.43
CA ARG A 126 -8.01 2.37 15.44
C ARG A 126 -9.48 2.40 15.01
N MET A 127 -9.94 3.56 14.54
CA MET A 127 -11.34 3.76 14.15
C MET A 127 -11.77 2.79 13.04
N PHE A 128 -10.87 2.41 12.13
CA PHE A 128 -11.12 1.37 11.13
C PHE A 128 -11.60 0.07 11.78
N PHE A 129 -10.90 -0.41 12.82
CA PHE A 129 -11.22 -1.68 13.47
C PHE A 129 -12.41 -1.57 14.41
N GLU A 130 -12.67 -0.40 14.99
CA GLU A 130 -13.92 -0.11 15.72
C GLU A 130 -15.13 -0.24 14.79
N LEU A 131 -15.10 0.43 13.63
CA LEU A 131 -16.16 0.35 12.63
C LEU A 131 -16.34 -1.08 12.06
N LEU A 132 -15.24 -1.79 11.84
CA LEU A 132 -15.27 -3.20 11.42
C LEU A 132 -15.88 -4.10 12.51
N ALA A 133 -15.51 -3.90 13.78
CA ALA A 133 -16.07 -4.66 14.89
C ALA A 133 -17.57 -4.39 15.07
N ASP A 134 -18.01 -3.13 14.89
CA ASP A 134 -19.42 -2.75 14.91
C ASP A 134 -20.22 -3.45 13.81
N LEU A 135 -19.69 -3.46 12.59
CA LEU A 135 -20.30 -4.17 11.46
C LEU A 135 -20.46 -5.68 11.77
N LEU A 136 -19.41 -6.31 12.30
CA LEU A 136 -19.42 -7.75 12.61
C LEU A 136 -20.31 -8.11 13.82
N ARG A 137 -20.55 -7.17 14.75
CA ARG A 137 -21.50 -7.33 15.87
C ARG A 137 -22.94 -7.16 15.43
N GLY A 138 -23.18 -6.40 14.37
CA GLY A 138 -24.51 -6.18 13.80
C GLY A 138 -25.18 -7.49 13.39
N ARG A 139 -26.48 -7.62 13.67
CA ARG A 139 -27.28 -8.79 13.26
C ARG A 139 -27.74 -8.72 11.80
N GLY A 140 -27.71 -7.55 11.18
CA GLY A 140 -28.16 -7.32 9.81
C GLY A 140 -27.16 -7.85 8.78
N ARG A 141 -27.62 -8.71 7.88
CA ARG A 141 -26.86 -9.21 6.71
C ARG A 141 -27.51 -8.76 5.39
N GLY A 142 -27.98 -7.52 5.36
CA GLY A 142 -28.48 -6.91 4.13
C GLY A 142 -27.36 -6.63 3.13
N GLN A 143 -27.73 -6.23 1.92
CA GLN A 143 -26.79 -6.00 0.83
C GLN A 143 -25.70 -4.98 1.20
N LEU A 144 -26.07 -3.85 1.80
CA LEU A 144 -25.12 -2.80 2.19
C LEU A 144 -24.12 -3.26 3.26
N GLN A 145 -24.54 -4.13 4.20
CA GLN A 145 -23.62 -4.65 5.21
C GLN A 145 -22.59 -5.61 4.59
N LEU A 146 -23.00 -6.39 3.59
CA LEU A 146 -22.08 -7.27 2.86
C LEU A 146 -21.11 -6.48 2.00
N GLU A 147 -21.56 -5.42 1.36
CA GLU A 147 -20.70 -4.53 0.60
C GLU A 147 -19.70 -3.79 1.51
N LEU A 148 -20.13 -3.33 2.68
CA LEU A 148 -19.20 -2.78 3.69
C LEU A 148 -18.17 -3.81 4.14
N ALA A 149 -18.60 -5.05 4.39
CA ALA A 149 -17.67 -6.13 4.74
C ALA A 149 -16.66 -6.39 3.62
N ALA A 150 -17.11 -6.34 2.36
CA ALA A 150 -16.23 -6.45 1.20
C ALA A 150 -15.23 -5.28 1.13
N VAL A 151 -15.67 -4.04 1.36
CA VAL A 151 -14.78 -2.86 1.40
C VAL A 151 -13.71 -2.99 2.48
N PHE A 152 -14.06 -3.40 3.70
CA PHE A 152 -13.07 -3.67 4.76
C PHE A 152 -12.11 -4.80 4.37
N LEU A 153 -12.63 -5.88 3.79
CA LEU A 153 -11.80 -7.01 3.36
C LEU A 153 -10.82 -6.58 2.27
N LEU A 154 -11.26 -5.80 1.29
CA LEU A 154 -10.43 -5.25 0.23
C LEU A 154 -9.33 -4.35 0.82
N ALA A 155 -9.67 -3.45 1.74
CA ALA A 155 -8.66 -2.61 2.39
C ALA A 155 -7.58 -3.44 3.13
N LEU A 156 -7.97 -4.50 3.85
CA LEU A 156 -7.02 -5.41 4.51
C LEU A 156 -6.17 -6.21 3.50
N GLN A 157 -6.76 -6.64 2.38
CA GLN A 157 -6.04 -7.35 1.31
C GLN A 157 -5.04 -6.43 0.59
N LEU A 158 -5.37 -5.14 0.48
CA LEU A 158 -4.51 -4.11 -0.09
C LEU A 158 -3.42 -3.60 0.87
N GLY A 159 -3.28 -4.23 2.03
CA GLY A 159 -2.14 -4.00 2.92
C GLY A 159 -2.42 -3.14 4.15
N PHE A 160 -3.66 -2.69 4.36
CA PHE A 160 -4.02 -1.92 5.56
C PHE A 160 -3.79 -2.72 6.84
N LYS A 161 -3.04 -2.14 7.76
CA LYS A 161 -2.67 -2.70 9.07
C LYS A 161 -3.21 -1.86 10.21
N GLY A 162 -3.30 -0.54 10.06
CA GLY A 162 -3.78 0.37 11.09
C GLY A 162 -3.05 0.18 12.43
N GLU A 163 -3.78 -0.05 13.52
CA GLU A 163 -3.19 -0.28 14.86
C GLU A 163 -2.45 -1.64 15.01
N TYR A 164 -2.73 -2.61 14.14
CA TYR A 164 -2.16 -3.97 14.23
C TYR A 164 -0.84 -4.13 13.45
N ARG A 165 0.06 -3.14 13.55
CA ARG A 165 1.39 -3.21 12.92
C ARG A 165 2.33 -4.17 13.67
N GLY A 166 3.32 -4.70 12.96
CA GLY A 166 4.33 -5.60 13.52
C GLY A 166 3.90 -7.07 13.60
N ARG A 167 4.77 -7.94 14.14
CA ARG A 167 4.55 -9.41 14.14
C ARG A 167 3.34 -9.83 14.98
N LEU A 168 3.11 -9.16 16.12
CA LEU A 168 2.02 -9.49 17.04
C LEU A 168 0.63 -9.17 16.46
N GLY A 169 0.53 -8.21 15.54
CA GLY A 169 -0.73 -7.84 14.90
C GLY A 169 -1.13 -8.74 13.73
N GLN A 170 -0.22 -9.57 13.19
CA GLN A 170 -0.51 -10.39 12.00
C GLN A 170 -1.60 -11.44 12.26
N SER A 171 -1.63 -12.03 13.45
CA SER A 171 -2.68 -12.98 13.85
C SER A 171 -4.05 -12.31 13.92
N ALA A 172 -4.13 -11.11 14.51
CA ALA A 172 -5.36 -10.32 14.57
C ALA A 172 -5.86 -9.96 13.17
N LEU A 173 -4.98 -9.49 12.27
CA LEU A 173 -5.33 -9.20 10.88
C LEU A 173 -5.81 -10.45 10.12
N ALA A 174 -5.22 -11.61 10.36
CA ALA A 174 -5.68 -12.88 9.79
C ALA A 174 -7.08 -13.26 10.32
N GLU A 175 -7.33 -13.09 11.62
CA GLU A 175 -8.64 -13.35 12.22
C GLU A 175 -9.73 -12.43 11.62
N TYR A 176 -9.48 -11.13 11.51
CA TYR A 176 -10.41 -10.19 10.91
C TYR A 176 -10.75 -10.55 9.45
N ARG A 177 -9.74 -10.91 8.64
CA ARG A 177 -9.96 -11.37 7.26
C ARG A 177 -10.85 -12.61 7.22
N GLN A 178 -10.60 -13.61 8.08
CA GLN A 178 -11.43 -14.81 8.14
C GLN A 178 -12.87 -14.50 8.59
N ARG A 179 -13.05 -13.62 9.58
CA ARG A 179 -14.37 -13.22 10.06
C ARG A 179 -15.17 -12.49 8.98
N LEU A 180 -14.53 -11.60 8.23
CA LEU A 180 -15.12 -10.91 7.08
C LEU A 180 -15.52 -11.89 5.96
N LEU A 181 -14.64 -12.83 5.61
CA LEU A 181 -14.94 -13.87 4.61
C LEU A 181 -16.17 -14.69 5.02
N ARG A 182 -16.25 -15.15 6.28
CA ARG A 182 -17.42 -15.86 6.80
C ARG A 182 -18.67 -14.99 6.80
N PHE A 183 -18.54 -13.72 7.17
CA PHE A 183 -19.65 -12.77 7.18
C PHE A 183 -20.25 -12.60 5.78
N ILE A 184 -19.40 -12.46 4.76
CA ILE A 184 -19.81 -12.33 3.36
C ILE A 184 -20.42 -13.65 2.84
N ALA A 185 -19.79 -14.78 3.16
CA ALA A 185 -20.22 -16.10 2.68
C ALA A 185 -21.55 -16.59 3.30
N ALA A 186 -21.92 -16.11 4.49
CA ALA A 186 -23.11 -16.56 5.22
C ALA A 186 -24.45 -16.29 4.53
N ARG A 187 -24.49 -15.49 3.44
CA ARG A 187 -25.68 -15.28 2.61
C ARG A 187 -25.73 -16.18 1.37
N ARG A 188 -24.66 -16.93 1.05
CA ARG A 188 -24.69 -17.90 -0.04
C ARG A 188 -25.55 -19.10 0.40
N PRO A 189 -26.57 -19.50 -0.39
CA PRO A 189 -27.18 -20.81 -0.22
C PRO A 189 -26.09 -21.87 -0.26
N SER A 190 -26.16 -22.86 0.63
CA SER A 190 -25.17 -23.94 0.78
C SER A 190 -24.85 -24.68 -0.52
N GLU A 191 -25.75 -24.63 -1.51
CA GLU A 191 -25.62 -25.26 -2.83
C GLU A 191 -24.65 -24.50 -3.78
N GLU A 192 -24.48 -23.18 -3.63
CA GLU A 192 -23.53 -22.37 -4.43
C GLU A 192 -22.10 -22.39 -3.90
N LEU A 193 -21.90 -22.78 -2.64
CA LEU A 193 -20.57 -22.94 -2.03
C LEU A 193 -19.78 -24.11 -2.63
N ALA A 194 -20.46 -25.06 -3.30
CA ALA A 194 -19.84 -26.15 -4.05
C ALA A 194 -19.35 -25.73 -5.45
N ALA A 195 -19.83 -24.59 -5.98
CA ALA A 195 -19.38 -24.06 -7.25
C ALA A 195 -18.23 -23.06 -7.01
N PRO A 196 -17.05 -23.24 -7.64
CA PRO A 196 -16.00 -22.23 -7.57
C PRO A 196 -16.55 -20.91 -8.13
N ALA A 197 -16.51 -19.84 -7.32
CA ALA A 197 -17.07 -18.53 -7.65
C ALA A 197 -16.49 -17.91 -8.94
N PHE A 198 -15.35 -18.42 -9.40
CA PHE A 198 -14.76 -18.14 -10.70
C PHE A 198 -14.11 -19.44 -11.21
N PRO A 199 -14.73 -20.20 -12.13
CA PRO A 199 -14.10 -21.39 -12.70
C PRO A 199 -12.78 -21.05 -13.42
N GLN A 200 -12.64 -19.84 -13.98
CA GLN A 200 -11.35 -19.35 -14.52
C GLN A 200 -10.27 -19.16 -13.45
N ALA A 201 -10.61 -18.81 -12.20
CA ALA A 201 -9.64 -18.70 -11.11
C ALA A 201 -9.20 -20.08 -10.60
N ALA A 202 -10.07 -21.08 -10.70
CA ALA A 202 -9.72 -22.48 -10.41
C ALA A 202 -8.81 -23.09 -11.50
N ALA A 203 -9.00 -22.71 -12.77
CA ALA A 203 -8.10 -23.08 -13.87
C ALA A 203 -6.70 -22.47 -13.73
N TYR A 204 -6.58 -21.33 -13.04
CA TYR A 204 -5.31 -20.71 -12.64
C TYR A 204 -5.12 -20.77 -11.12
N THR A 205 -5.47 -21.90 -10.50
CA THR A 205 -5.06 -22.16 -9.12
C THR A 205 -3.54 -22.26 -9.16
N LEU A 206 -2.86 -21.14 -8.92
CA LEU A 206 -1.52 -21.12 -8.37
C LEU A 206 -1.63 -21.95 -7.10
N SER A 207 -1.30 -23.23 -7.22
CA SER A 207 -1.09 -24.10 -6.09
C SER A 207 -0.18 -23.36 -5.14
N ASP A 208 -0.56 -23.39 -3.88
CA ASP A 208 0.27 -23.10 -2.72
C ASP A 208 1.72 -23.58 -2.92
N ALA A 209 2.57 -22.72 -3.50
CA ALA A 209 3.99 -22.90 -3.76
C ALA A 209 4.53 -21.65 -4.46
N ASP A 210 4.35 -20.49 -3.83
CA ASP A 210 5.34 -19.42 -3.79
C ASP A 210 4.65 -18.15 -3.35
N ASP A 211 4.87 -17.82 -2.09
CA ASP A 211 4.85 -16.47 -1.55
C ASP A 211 5.93 -15.65 -2.30
N ARG A 212 5.79 -15.47 -3.62
CA ARG A 212 6.54 -14.52 -4.43
C ARG A 212 5.95 -13.14 -4.18
N ARG A 213 6.09 -12.74 -2.91
CA ARG A 213 6.42 -11.36 -2.58
C ARG A 213 7.47 -10.93 -3.59
N LEU A 214 7.25 -9.80 -4.24
CA LEU A 214 8.30 -9.04 -4.93
C LEU A 214 9.59 -9.24 -4.14
N ALA A 215 10.59 -9.82 -4.82
CA ALA A 215 11.73 -10.47 -4.20
C ALA A 215 12.22 -9.67 -2.97
N PRO A 216 12.31 -10.30 -1.78
CA PRO A 216 12.83 -9.58 -0.62
C PRO A 216 14.22 -9.06 -1.02
N LEU A 217 14.49 -7.76 -0.91
CA LEU A 217 15.75 -7.15 -1.36
C LEU A 217 16.97 -7.61 -0.52
N THR A 218 16.75 -8.46 0.49
CA THR A 218 17.76 -9.02 1.40
C THR A 218 18.91 -9.82 0.74
N PRO A 219 18.72 -10.61 -0.34
CA PRO A 219 19.82 -11.26 -1.05
C PRO A 219 20.68 -10.25 -1.81
N TRP A 220 20.09 -9.17 -2.34
CA TRP A 220 20.81 -8.20 -3.16
C TRP A 220 21.77 -7.37 -2.31
N TYR A 221 21.38 -6.98 -1.09
CA TYR A 221 22.29 -6.35 -0.13
C TYR A 221 23.45 -7.28 0.31
N LYS A 222 23.21 -8.60 0.42
CA LYS A 222 24.28 -9.58 0.71
C LYS A 222 25.25 -9.71 -0.47
N ALA A 223 24.76 -9.73 -1.70
CA ALA A 223 25.58 -9.77 -2.91
C ALA A 223 26.42 -8.49 -3.06
N VAL A 224 25.82 -7.31 -2.83
CA VAL A 224 26.54 -6.02 -2.80
C VAL A 224 27.58 -6.01 -1.69
N GLY A 225 27.25 -6.45 -0.48
CA GLY A 225 28.19 -6.53 0.64
C GLY A 225 29.37 -7.47 0.37
N LEU A 226 29.13 -8.64 -0.22
CA LEU A 226 30.17 -9.61 -0.55
C LEU A 226 31.08 -9.09 -1.69
N GLY A 227 30.50 -8.42 -2.69
CA GLY A 227 31.25 -7.75 -3.75
C GLY A 227 32.15 -6.64 -3.20
N LEU A 228 31.64 -5.83 -2.27
CA LEU A 228 32.40 -4.75 -1.63
C LEU A 228 33.54 -5.29 -0.76
N LEU A 229 33.30 -6.39 -0.04
CA LEU A 229 34.32 -7.09 0.74
C LEU A 229 35.43 -7.66 -0.16
N ALA A 230 35.06 -8.34 -1.25
CA ALA A 230 36.01 -8.86 -2.22
C ALA A 230 36.83 -7.74 -2.88
N TYR A 231 36.18 -6.63 -3.24
CA TYR A 231 36.85 -5.44 -3.77
C TYR A 231 37.86 -4.87 -2.77
N LEU A 232 37.50 -4.73 -1.50
CA LEU A 232 38.41 -4.27 -0.44
C LEU A 232 39.62 -5.19 -0.25
N LEU A 233 39.41 -6.52 -0.28
CA LEU A 233 40.50 -7.49 -0.16
C LEU A 233 41.46 -7.44 -1.35
N ILE A 234 40.93 -7.40 -2.57
CA ILE A 234 41.75 -7.30 -3.79
C ILE A 234 42.51 -5.98 -3.81
N SER A 235 41.82 -4.87 -3.51
CA SER A 235 42.43 -3.54 -3.45
C SER A 235 43.55 -3.48 -2.40
N SER A 236 43.34 -4.06 -1.21
CA SER A 236 44.34 -4.17 -0.16
C SER A 236 45.56 -4.99 -0.59
N ALA A 237 45.35 -6.13 -1.26
CA ALA A 237 46.44 -6.97 -1.76
C ALA A 237 47.28 -6.27 -2.85
N VAL A 238 46.63 -5.50 -3.73
CA VAL A 238 47.30 -4.67 -4.74
C VAL A 238 48.13 -3.57 -4.08
N TRP A 239 47.58 -2.89 -3.07
CA TRP A 239 48.32 -1.89 -2.29
C TRP A 239 49.53 -2.49 -1.58
N PHE A 240 49.41 -3.68 -0.98
CA PHE A 240 50.53 -4.38 -0.35
C PHE A 240 51.62 -4.75 -1.36
N LYS A 241 51.25 -5.25 -2.55
CA LYS A 241 52.22 -5.54 -3.62
C LYS A 241 52.86 -4.28 -4.20
N ALA A 242 52.16 -3.15 -4.20
CA ALA A 242 52.69 -1.86 -4.64
C ALA A 242 53.58 -1.17 -3.58
N LEU A 243 53.37 -1.44 -2.29
CA LEU A 243 54.21 -0.91 -1.21
C LEU A 243 55.55 -1.65 -1.03
N LEU A 244 55.58 -2.95 -1.34
CA LEU A 244 56.80 -3.78 -1.27
C LEU A 244 57.99 -3.24 -2.12
N PRO A 245 57.84 -2.84 -3.39
CA PRO A 245 58.96 -2.36 -4.21
C PRO A 245 59.51 -1.00 -3.78
N LEU A 246 58.74 -0.18 -3.06
CA LEU A 246 59.20 1.14 -2.60
C LEU A 246 60.23 1.03 -1.47
N THR A 247 60.08 0.02 -0.60
CA THR A 247 61.05 -0.26 0.47
C THR A 247 62.36 -0.86 -0.06
N ALA A 248 62.29 -1.64 -1.13
CA ALA A 248 63.47 -2.20 -1.79
C ALA A 248 64.32 -1.11 -2.48
N LEU A 249 63.67 -0.12 -3.11
CA LEU A 249 64.37 0.98 -3.79
C LEU A 249 65.00 1.99 -2.83
N LEU A 250 64.36 2.26 -1.68
CA LEU A 250 64.96 3.10 -0.62
C LEU A 250 66.16 2.41 0.05
N GLY A 251 66.15 1.07 0.17
CA GLY A 251 67.30 0.29 0.65
C GLY A 251 68.51 0.38 -0.29
N THR A 252 68.29 0.37 -1.61
CA THR A 252 69.36 0.53 -2.59
C THR A 252 69.93 1.94 -2.70
N LEU A 253 69.14 2.98 -2.42
CA LEU A 253 69.61 4.38 -2.44
C LEU A 253 70.30 4.83 -1.14
N MET A 254 69.96 4.22 0.01
CA MET A 254 70.64 4.48 1.30
C MET A 254 71.88 3.59 1.54
N GLY A 255 72.17 2.64 0.65
CA GLY A 255 73.28 1.68 0.79
C GLY A 255 74.60 2.05 0.09
N SER A 256 74.71 3.22 -0.55
CA SER A 256 75.93 3.62 -1.27
C SER A 256 76.69 4.71 -0.51
N PRO A 257 77.76 4.39 0.26
CA PRO A 257 78.72 5.40 0.69
C PRO A 257 79.62 5.80 -0.50
N PRO A 258 80.03 7.08 -0.61
CA PRO A 258 80.93 7.52 -1.67
C PRO A 258 82.35 7.01 -1.39
N GLY A 259 82.92 6.30 -2.35
CA GLY A 259 84.32 5.86 -2.35
C GLY A 259 84.74 5.51 -3.76
#